data_AF-A0ABD1K3W6-F1
#
_entry.id   AF-A0ABD1K3W6-F1
#
_cell.length_a   1.000
_cell.length_b   1.000
_cell.length_c   1.000
_cell.angle_alpha   90.00
_cell.angle_beta   90.00
_cell.angle_gamma   90.00
#
_symmetry.space_group_name_H-M   'P 1'
#
loop_
_entity.id
_entity.type
_entity.pdbx_description
1 polymer ?
#
loop_
_entity_poly.entity_id
_entity_poly.type
_entity_poly.pdbx_seq_one_letter_code
_entity_poly.pdbx_strand_id
1 'polypeptide(L)' 'MLSLSTITILIPVISLFGLLCSAAMDENFPQGCTSTGSLCFYSLLLPVTIPVYVFFHLWKWMGIKLFRHN' A
#
# COMPACT_ATOMS: atom_id res chain seq x y z
N MET A 1 17.22 2.54 -10.31
CA MET A 1 15.80 2.16 -10.44
C MET A 1 15.54 1.01 -9.47
N LEU A 2 14.61 1.16 -8.53
CA LEU A 2 14.21 0.03 -7.66
C LEU A 2 13.43 -1.00 -8.48
N SER A 3 13.74 -2.28 -8.34
CA SER A 3 13.01 -3.33 -9.04
C SER A 3 11.60 -3.48 -8.48
N LEU A 4 10.64 -3.91 -9.31
CA LEU A 4 9.28 -4.20 -8.86
C LEU A 4 9.27 -5.22 -7.71
N SER A 5 10.14 -6.25 -7.80
CA SER A 5 10.32 -7.24 -6.74
C SER A 5 10.77 -6.61 -5.42
N THR A 6 11.73 -5.69 -5.48
CA THR A 6 12.21 -4.95 -4.31
C THR A 6 11.10 -4.08 -3.70
N ILE A 7 10.30 -3.40 -4.52
CA ILE A 7 9.18 -2.56 -4.06
C ILE A 7 8.10 -3.40 -3.37
N THR A 8 7.76 -4.56 -3.93
CA THR A 8 6.76 -5.49 -3.37
C THR A 8 7.15 -5.99 -1.98
N ILE A 9 8.45 -6.15 -1.70
CA ILE A 9 8.93 -6.57 -0.37
C ILE A 9 9.08 -5.36 0.56
N LEU A 10 9.60 -4.24 0.04
CA LEU A 10 9.90 -3.07 0.84
C LEU A 10 8.65 -2.43 1.43
N ILE A 11 7.54 -2.39 0.68
CA ILE A 11 6.31 -1.74 1.16
C ILE A 11 5.70 -2.46 2.38
N PRO A 12 5.50 -3.79 2.39
CA PRO A 12 5.08 -4.52 3.58
C PRO A 12 6.02 -4.32 4.76
N VAL A 13 7.34 -4.28 4.53
CA VAL A 13 8.34 -4.06 5.59
C VAL A 13 8.20 -2.67 6.20
N ILE A 14 8.06 -1.62 5.38
CA ILE A 14 7.85 -0.25 5.86
C ILE A 14 6.52 -0.12 6.59
N SER A 15 5.46 -0.73 6.07
CA SER A 15 4.14 -0.77 6.69
C SER A 15 4.18 -1.43 8.07
N LEU A 16 4.85 -2.59 8.17
CA LEU A 16 5.01 -3.31 9.43
C LEU A 16 5.82 -2.48 10.43
N PHE A 17 6.90 -1.84 10.00
CA PHE A 17 7.69 -0.97 10.86
C PHE A 17 6.86 0.20 11.39
N GLY A 18 6.09 0.89 10.54
CA GLY A 18 5.20 1.98 10.96
C GLY A 18 4.11 1.53 11.94
N LEU A 19 3.58 0.32 11.75
CA LEU A 19 2.64 -0.32 12.69
C LEU A 19 3.29 -0.61 14.04
N LEU A 20 4.51 -1.17 14.06
CA LEU A 20 5.24 -1.46 15.29
C LEU A 20 5.60 -0.18 16.04
N CYS A 21 6.02 0.87 15.33
CA CYS A 21 6.25 2.19 15.92
C CYS A 21 4.96 2.79 16.50
N SER A 22 3.84 2.68 15.78
CA SER A 22 2.55 3.17 16.29
C SER A 22 2.10 2.37 17.51
N ALA A 23 2.25 1.06 17.52
CA ALA A 23 1.92 0.21 18.67
C ALA A 23 2.79 0.50 19.89
N ALA A 24 4.04 0.93 19.70
CA ALA A 24 4.96 1.25 20.78
C ALA A 24 4.82 2.69 21.33
N MET A 25 4.39 3.64 20.51
CA MET A 25 4.43 5.07 20.84
C MET A 25 3.04 5.71 20.97
N ASP A 26 2.00 5.13 20.39
CA ASP A 26 0.63 5.66 20.43
C ASP A 26 -0.18 4.97 21.53
N GLU A 27 -0.54 5.73 22.57
CA GLU A 27 -1.36 5.26 23.68
C GLU A 27 -2.77 4.86 23.25
N ASN A 28 -3.25 5.38 22.11
CA ASN A 28 -4.58 5.08 21.58
C ASN A 28 -4.55 3.92 20.58
N PHE A 29 -3.41 3.23 20.40
CA PHE A 29 -3.35 2.07 19.54
C PHE A 29 -4.25 0.93 20.08
N PRO A 30 -5.06 0.24 19.23
CA PRO A 30 -5.19 0.40 17.77
C PRO A 30 -6.28 1.39 17.33
N GLN A 31 -7.05 1.98 18.25
CA GLN A 31 -8.17 2.87 17.91
C GLN A 31 -7.72 4.14 17.18
N GLY A 32 -6.54 4.67 17.50
CA GLY A 32 -5.88 5.79 16.81
C GLY A 32 -5.60 5.53 15.32
N CYS A 33 -5.54 4.27 14.89
CA CYS A 33 -5.36 3.88 13.48
C CYS A 33 -6.55 4.21 12.58
N THR A 34 -7.70 4.58 13.15
CA THR A 34 -8.89 5.02 12.38
C THR A 34 -8.84 6.49 11.98
N SER A 35 -7.97 7.28 12.61
CA SER A 35 -7.79 8.70 12.31
C SER A 35 -6.94 8.90 11.05
N THR A 36 -7.44 9.69 10.11
CA THR A 36 -6.71 10.04 8.86
C THR A 36 -5.43 10.85 9.11
N GLY A 37 -5.24 11.37 10.33
CA GLY A 37 -4.01 12.05 10.74
C GLY A 37 -2.96 11.12 11.36
N SER A 38 -3.25 9.84 11.57
CA SER A 38 -2.34 8.93 12.26
C SER A 38 -1.40 8.20 11.31
N LEU A 39 -0.17 7.98 11.76
CA LEU A 39 0.84 7.23 11.03
C LEU A 39 0.41 5.76 10.84
N CYS A 40 -0.33 5.22 11.80
CA CYS A 40 -0.90 3.88 11.73
C CYS A 40 -1.90 3.72 10.56
N PHE A 41 -2.75 4.72 10.31
CA PHE A 41 -3.72 4.70 9.20
C PHE A 41 -3.01 4.54 7.85
N TYR A 42 -1.97 5.34 7.60
CA TYR A 42 -1.20 5.25 6.36
C TYR A 42 -0.36 3.98 6.27
N SER A 43 0.15 3.49 7.40
CA SER A 43 0.87 2.22 7.47
C SER A 43 -0.03 1.07 7.01
N LEU A 44 -1.30 1.05 7.42
CA LEU A 44 -2.29 0.06 6.98
C LEU A 44 -2.70 0.24 5.50
N LEU A 45 -2.77 1.48 5.02
CA LEU A 45 -3.21 1.80 3.66
C LEU A 45 -2.15 1.43 2.59
N LEU A 46 -0.87 1.59 2.92
CA LEU A 46 0.26 1.36 2.02
C LEU A 46 0.26 -0.05 1.35
N PRO A 47 0.11 -1.16 2.08
CA PRO A 47 0.07 -2.49 1.48
C PRO A 47 -1.23 -2.77 0.70
N VAL A 48 -2.34 -2.09 1.02
CA VAL A 48 -3.63 -2.27 0.33
C VAL A 48 -3.69 -1.53 -1.00
N THR A 49 -3.03 -0.38 -1.09
CA THR A 49 -3.03 0.43 -2.31
C THR A 49 -2.23 -0.20 -3.45
N ILE A 50 -1.20 -1.02 -3.16
CA ILE A 50 -0.41 -1.67 -4.23
C ILE A 50 -1.24 -2.68 -5.04
N PRO A 51 -1.91 -3.69 -4.45
CA PRO A 51 -2.73 -4.62 -5.23
C PRO A 51 -3.77 -3.90 -6.08
N VAL A 52 -4.40 -2.87 -5.52
CA VAL A 52 -5.40 -2.04 -6.20
C VAL A 52 -4.77 -1.30 -7.38
N TYR A 53 -3.63 -0.64 -7.17
CA TYR A 53 -2.90 0.04 -8.24
C TYR A 53 -2.45 -0.91 -9.34
N VAL A 54 -1.87 -2.07 -8.98
CA VAL A 54 -1.45 -3.10 -9.93
C VAL A 54 -2.65 -3.61 -10.73
N PHE A 55 -3.78 -3.89 -10.07
CA PHE A 55 -5.00 -4.33 -10.74
C PHE A 55 -5.50 -3.30 -11.75
N PHE A 56 -5.65 -2.03 -11.36
CA PHE A 56 -6.09 -0.98 -12.27
C PHE A 56 -5.10 -0.73 -13.41
N HIS A 57 -3.79 -0.80 -13.13
CA HIS A 57 -2.77 -0.63 -14.17
C HIS A 57 -2.81 -1.78 -15.17
N LEU A 58 -2.90 -3.03 -14.70
CA LEU A 58 -3.04 -4.21 -15.55
C LEU A 58 -4.36 -4.19 -16.34
N TRP A 59 -5.48 -3.80 -15.71
CA TRP A 59 -6.77 -3.67 -16.37
C TRP A 59 -6.75 -2.61 -17.47
N LYS A 60 -6.18 -1.42 -17.20
CA LYS A 60 -5.99 -0.35 -18.19
C LYS A 60 -5.15 -0.84 -19.36
N TRP A 61 -4.06 -1.56 -19.07
CA TRP A 61 -3.20 -2.17 -20.08
C TRP A 61 -3.92 -3.23 -20.90
N MET A 62 -4.72 -4.08 -20.27
CA MET A 62 -5.47 -5.13 -20.94
C MET A 62 -6.61 -4.56 -21.80
N GLY A 63 -7.31 -3.54 -21.31
CA GLY A 63 -8.32 -2.79 -22.07
C GLY A 63 -7.73 -2.13 -23.32
N ILE A 64 -6.62 -1.40 -23.19
CA ILE A 64 -5.94 -0.79 -24.35
C ILE A 64 -5.45 -1.84 -25.34
N LYS A 65 -4.89 -2.97 -24.87
CA LYS A 65 -4.48 -4.07 -25.75
C LYS A 65 -5.65 -4.72 -26.48
N LEU A 66 -6.81 -4.85 -25.84
CA LEU A 66 -8.01 -5.44 -26.44
C LEU A 66 -8.51 -4.61 -27.63
N PHE A 67 -8.50 -3.27 -27.51
CA PHE A 67 -8.96 -2.38 -28.57
C PHE A 67 -7.91 -2.05 -29.64
N ARG A 68 -6.63 -2.32 -29.38
CA ARG A 68 -5.53 -2.04 -30.32
C ARG A 68 -5.46 -3.04 -31.48
N HIS A 69 -6.26 -4.11 -31.45
CA HIS A 69 -6.33 -5.14 -32.48
C HIS A 69 -7.60 -5.06 -33.37
N ASN A 70 -8.39 -3.99 -33.26
CA ASN A 70 -9.46 -3.64 -34.20
C ASN A 70 -9.13 -2.33 -34.93
#